data_AF-A0A7V8YG95-F1
#
_entry.id   AF-A0A7V8YG95-F1
#
_cell.length_a   1.000
_cell.length_b   1.000
_cell.length_c   1.000
_cell.angle_alpha   90.00
_cell.angle_beta   90.00
_cell.angle_gamma   90.00
#
_symmetry.space_group_name_H-M   'P 1'
#
loop_
_entity.id
_entity.type
_entity.pdbx_description
1 polymer ?
#
loop_
_entity_poly.entity_id
_entity_poly.type
_entity_poly.pdbx_seq_one_letter_code
_entity_poly.pdbx_strand_id
1 'polypeptide(L)' 'MGATSREIVARNFVERYGPDRLRQLLALFAAGESGQVIAEQFAVSRERVRQWKNSFGQLVSVYQVHPEVEAVIRGG' A
#
# COMPACT_ATOMS: atom_id res chain seq x y z
N MET A 1 -5.48 10.34 -24.32
CA MET A 1 -4.79 10.43 -23.02
C MET A 1 -3.93 9.19 -22.88
N GLY A 2 -2.60 9.34 -22.73
CA GLY A 2 -1.70 8.20 -22.57
C GLY A 2 -1.87 7.55 -21.19
N ALA A 3 -1.44 6.29 -21.05
CA ALA A 3 -1.50 5.60 -19.77
C ALA A 3 -0.63 6.31 -18.73
N THR A 4 -1.13 6.43 -17.49
CA THR A 4 -0.35 7.02 -16.40
C THR A 4 0.79 6.07 -15.99
N SER A 5 1.85 6.61 -15.37
CA SER A 5 2.97 5.79 -14.87
C SER A 5 2.49 4.65 -13.96
N ARG A 6 1.43 4.88 -13.16
CA ARG A 6 0.82 3.87 -12.28
C ARG A 6 0.13 2.75 -13.04
N GLU A 7 -0.63 3.09 -14.09
CA GLU A 7 -1.28 2.11 -14.96
C GLU A 7 -0.24 1.23 -15.68
N ILE A 8 0.89 1.81 -16.11
CA ILE A 8 1.99 1.06 -16.72
C ILE A 8 2.57 0.06 -15.71
N VAL A 9 2.85 0.49 -14.47
CA VAL A 9 3.38 -0.41 -13.44
C VAL A 9 2.39 -1.53 -13.12
N ALA A 10 1.09 -1.22 -13.05
CA ALA A 10 0.05 -2.22 -12.79
C ALA A 10 -0.08 -3.23 -13.93
N ARG A 11 -0.09 -2.76 -15.19
CA ARG A 11 -0.10 -3.62 -16.37
C ARG A 11 1.13 -4.51 -16.44
N ASN A 12 2.34 -3.95 -16.29
CA ASN A 12 3.58 -4.72 -16.30
C ASN A 12 3.60 -5.77 -15.17
N PHE A 13 3.00 -5.46 -14.02
CA PHE A 13 2.84 -6.44 -12.94
C PHE A 13 1.92 -7.59 -13.37
N VAL A 14 0.74 -7.29 -13.91
CA VAL A 14 -0.22 -8.30 -14.36
C VAL A 14 0.34 -9.16 -15.49
N GLU A 15 1.07 -8.57 -16.43
CA GLU A 15 1.74 -9.30 -17.52
C GLU A 15 2.75 -10.31 -16.97
N ARG A 16 3.44 -9.98 -15.87
CA ARG A 16 4.47 -10.84 -15.28
C ARG A 16 3.94 -11.88 -14.28
N TYR A 17 2.98 -11.49 -13.44
CA TYR A 17 2.55 -12.30 -12.30
C TYR A 17 1.07 -12.73 -12.39
N GLY A 18 0.30 -12.13 -13.27
CA GLY A 18 -1.13 -12.37 -13.41
C GLY A 18 -2.00 -11.50 -12.49
N PRO A 19 -3.30 -11.38 -12.80
CA PRO A 19 -4.23 -10.53 -12.06
C PRO A 19 -4.51 -11.06 -10.65
N ASP A 20 -4.51 -12.38 -10.43
CA ASP A 20 -4.75 -12.96 -9.10
C ASP A 20 -3.62 -12.66 -8.12
N ARG A 21 -2.38 -12.66 -8.60
CA ARG A 21 -1.23 -12.23 -7.82
C ARG A 21 -1.27 -10.75 -7.49
N LEU A 22 -1.82 -9.91 -8.37
CA LEU A 22 -2.03 -8.50 -8.06
C LEU A 22 -3.07 -8.35 -6.93
N ARG A 23 -4.19 -9.07 -6.99
CA ARG A 23 -5.19 -9.10 -5.91
C ARG A 23 -4.58 -9.55 -4.59
N GLN A 24 -3.78 -10.62 -4.62
CA GLN A 24 -3.06 -11.11 -3.44
C GLN A 24 -2.12 -10.03 -2.87
N LEU A 25 -1.33 -9.38 -3.72
CA LEU A 25 -0.41 -8.32 -3.28
C LEU A 25 -1.16 -7.15 -2.62
N LEU A 26 -2.27 -6.71 -3.20
CA LEU A 26 -3.09 -5.64 -2.63
C LEU A 26 -3.69 -6.04 -1.28
N ALA A 27 -4.12 -7.30 -1.12
CA ALA A 27 -4.59 -7.82 0.15
C ALA A 27 -3.49 -7.82 1.23
N LEU A 28 -2.27 -8.23 0.87
CA LEU A 28 -1.11 -8.18 1.78
C LEU A 28 -0.79 -6.73 2.21
N PHE A 29 -0.86 -5.77 1.29
CA PHE A 29 -0.69 -4.36 1.62
C PHE A 29 -1.78 -3.83 2.56
N ALA A 30 -3.04 -4.21 2.34
CA ALA A 30 -4.16 -3.82 3.18
C ALA A 30 -4.06 -4.43 4.59
N ALA A 31 -3.55 -5.66 4.70
CA ALA A 31 -3.28 -6.32 5.97
C ALA A 31 -2.07 -5.74 6.73
N GLY A 32 -1.34 -4.79 6.14
CA GLY A 32 -0.15 -4.21 6.78
C GLY A 32 1.06 -5.15 6.81
N GLU A 33 1.07 -6.17 5.95
CA GLU A 33 2.12 -7.18 5.92
C GLU A 33 3.51 -6.58 5.67
N SER A 34 4.52 -7.23 6.27
CA SER A 34 5.90 -6.78 6.14
C SER A 34 6.37 -6.83 4.69
N GLY A 35 6.95 -5.73 4.22
CA GLY A 35 7.54 -5.67 2.88
C GLY A 35 8.63 -6.71 2.64
N GLN A 36 9.29 -7.20 3.70
CA GLN A 36 10.27 -8.29 3.60
C GLN A 36 9.60 -9.64 3.32
N VAL A 37 8.49 -9.94 4.02
CA VAL A 37 7.70 -11.16 3.79
C VAL A 37 7.12 -11.17 2.37
N ILE A 38 6.59 -10.03 1.92
CA ILE A 38 6.11 -9.89 0.54
C ILE A 38 7.26 -10.05 -0.47
N ALA A 39 8.43 -9.48 -0.18
CA ALA A 39 9.60 -9.60 -1.06
C ALA A 39 10.03 -11.06 -1.27
N GLU A 40 10.03 -11.85 -0.19
CA GLU A 40 10.31 -13.29 -0.23
C GLU A 40 9.25 -14.05 -1.05
N GLN A 41 7.95 -13.79 -0.83
CA GLN A 41 6.86 -14.44 -1.57
C GLN A 41 6.92 -14.21 -3.09
N PHE A 42 7.35 -13.01 -3.50
CA PHE A 42 7.43 -12.62 -4.90
C PHE A 42 8.84 -12.78 -5.50
N ALA A 43 9.82 -13.27 -4.71
CA ALA A 43 11.23 -13.38 -5.08
C ALA A 43 11.81 -12.06 -5.66
N VAL A 44 11.50 -10.94 -5.01
CA VAL A 44 11.98 -9.60 -5.40
C VAL A 44 12.66 -8.91 -4.22
N SER A 45 13.28 -7.75 -4.44
CA SER A 45 13.80 -6.94 -3.34
C SER A 45 12.67 -6.23 -2.58
N ARG A 46 12.90 -5.94 -1.30
CA ARG A 46 12.00 -5.09 -0.48
C ARG A 46 11.78 -3.71 -1.10
N GLU A 47 12.80 -3.16 -1.76
CA GLU A 47 12.68 -1.89 -2.47
C GLU A 47 11.68 -1.96 -3.63
N ARG A 48 11.66 -3.08 -4.37
CA ARG A 48 10.66 -3.30 -5.42
C ARG A 48 9.24 -3.33 -4.86
N VAL A 49 9.06 -3.99 -3.71
CA VAL A 49 7.77 -4.01 -3.00
C VAL A 49 7.34 -2.60 -2.57
N ARG A 50 8.28 -1.78 -2.07
CA ARG A 50 8.02 -0.38 -1.70
C ARG A 50 7.57 0.44 -2.91
N GLN A 51 8.23 0.29 -4.06
CA GLN A 51 7.84 0.96 -5.30
C GLN A 51 6.42 0.59 -5.73
N TRP A 52 6.06 -0.70 -5.66
CA TRP A 52 4.69 -1.15 -5.92
C TRP A 52 3.70 -0.53 -4.94
N LYS A 53 3.99 -0.54 -3.64
CA LYS A 53 3.11 0.06 -2.62
C LYS A 53 2.80 1.53 -2.93
N ASN A 54 3.83 2.31 -3.28
CA ASN A 54 3.69 3.73 -3.64
C ASN A 54 3.00 3.96 -5.00
N SER A 55 3.06 2.98 -5.90
CA SER A 55 2.47 3.06 -7.24
C SER A 55 1.00 2.65 -7.24
N PHE A 56 0.62 1.64 -6.45
CA PHE A 56 -0.72 1.07 -6.42
C PHE A 56 -1.65 1.70 -5.39
N GLY A 57 -1.10 2.42 -4.41
CA GLY A 57 -1.90 3.10 -3.42
C GLY A 57 -1.10 4.10 -2.61
N GLN A 58 -1.73 4.62 -1.57
CA GLN A 58 -1.12 5.50 -0.58
C GLN A 58 -1.63 5.12 0.79
N LEU A 59 -0.74 5.18 1.80
CA LEU A 59 -1.14 4.99 3.19
C LEU A 59 -1.74 6.30 3.70
N VAL A 60 -2.99 6.27 4.15
CA VAL A 60 -3.64 7.41 4.81
C VAL A 60 -3.72 7.10 6.30
N SER A 61 -3.04 7.90 7.11
CA SER A 61 -3.13 7.84 8.58
C SER A 61 -3.91 9.05 9.06
N VAL A 62 -5.01 8.83 9.77
CA VAL A 62 -5.82 9.89 10.35
C VAL A 62 -5.48 10.00 11.83
N TYR A 63 -5.05 11.18 12.27
CA TYR A 63 -4.93 11.49 13.68
C TYR A 63 -6.29 11.91 14.20
N GLN A 64 -6.83 11.16 15.16
CA GLN A 64 -8.07 11.49 15.83
C GLN A 64 -7.76 11.80 17.29
N VAL A 65 -8.08 13.01 17.72
CA VAL A 65 -7.95 13.38 19.12
C VAL A 65 -9.05 12.65 19.91
N HIS A 66 -8.66 12.08 21.03
CA HIS A 66 -9.61 11.47 21.94
C HIS A 66 -10.53 12.54 22.55
N PRO A 67 -11.85 12.31 22.64
CA PRO A 67 -12.79 13.31 23.16
C PRO A 67 -12.41 13.87 24.54
N GLU A 68 -11.85 13.06 25.43
CA GLU A 68 -11.38 13.48 26.75
C GLU A 68 -10.22 14.48 26.70
N VAL A 69 -9.34 14.38 25.69
CA VAL A 69 -8.25 15.34 25.47
C VAL A 69 -8.81 16.64 24.90
N GLU A 70 -9.80 16.57 24.01
CA GLU A 70 -10.50 17.78 23.55
C GLU A 70 -11.21 18.50 24.69
N ALA A 71 -11.81 17.76 25.64
CA ALA A 71 -12.48 18.33 26.79
C ALA A 71 -11.52 19.11 27.69
N VAL A 72 -10.29 18.60 27.90
CA VAL A 72 -9.24 19.31 28.64
C VAL A 72 -8.86 20.62 27.95
N ILE A 73 -8.76 20.63 26.63
CA ILE A 73 -8.40 21.83 25.84
C ILE A 73 -9.50 22.88 25.90
N ARG A 74 -10.78 22.48 25.87
CA ARG A 74 -11.91 23.42 25.86
C ARG A 74 -12.20 24.04 27.23
N GLY A 75 -11.54 23.57 28.29
CA GLY A 75 -11.81 23.97 29.66
C GLY A 75 -13.15 23.39 30.13
N GLY A 76 -13.09 22.44 31.07
CA GLY A 76 -14.28 22.00 31.79
C GLY A 76 -14.96 23.14 32.54
#